data_AF-A0A6P2D1J1-F1
#
_entry.id   AF-A0A6P2D1J1-F1
#
_cell.length_a   1.000
_cell.length_b   1.000
_cell.length_c   1.000
_cell.angle_alpha   90.00
_cell.angle_beta   90.00
_cell.angle_gamma   90.00
#
_symmetry.space_group_name_H-M   'P 1'
#
loop_
_entity.id
_entity.type
_entity.pdbx_description
1 polymer ?
#
loop_
_entity_poly.entity_id
_entity_poly.type
_entity_poly.pdbx_seq_one_letter_code
_entity_poly.pdbx_strand_id
1 'polypeptide(L)'
;MQRLRLDALQLHSDRLHLRGQLFDGIAYEVRADRVVANFRVAGGVREGPAEVWAARRPRVLFQTLTFPSGEEVPEPTEHATLNGTPFHGVSYSFDPATGSLLQELDLHPTRPGPSREWFPSGRPKAEIDRARPDGTTESEAWYENGQRETYESLDLDAGYTPDGRLRTLRVECDCADGDLDRLSFSADSVLDLDGLGVTDTVVERLAGLPHVEDLELRRTNVSAPGLMRFSACLGLTRFRVRRNARFGEVDVRNVLARLPNCQWDGRLN
;
A
#
# COMPACT_ATOMS: atom_id res chain seq x y z
N MET A 1 9.16 11.66 9.30
CA MET A 1 9.08 12.24 10.66
C MET A 1 9.10 11.10 11.65
N GLN A 2 10.03 11.07 12.61
CA GLN A 2 10.11 9.97 13.58
C GLN A 2 8.99 10.04 14.61
N ARG A 3 8.55 8.88 15.06
CA ARG A 3 7.50 8.68 16.07
C ARG A 3 8.05 7.73 17.12
N LEU A 4 8.19 8.19 18.36
CA LEU A 4 8.88 7.45 19.42
C LEU A 4 8.09 7.47 20.73
N ARG A 5 8.26 6.45 21.56
CA ARG A 5 7.87 6.56 22.96
C ARG A 5 8.70 7.65 23.64
N LEU A 6 8.06 8.39 24.54
CA LEU A 6 8.70 9.48 25.29
C LEU A 6 9.85 8.96 26.17
N ASP A 7 9.75 7.75 26.70
CA ASP A 7 10.78 7.10 27.52
C ASP A 7 12.00 6.58 26.73
N ALA A 8 11.93 6.58 25.40
CA ALA A 8 13.08 6.33 24.53
C ALA A 8 13.97 7.58 24.32
N LEU A 9 13.49 8.76 24.75
CA LEU A 9 14.17 10.04 24.58
C LEU A 9 14.87 10.46 25.88
N GLN A 10 16.05 11.08 25.74
CA GLN A 10 16.78 11.66 26.87
C GLN A 10 16.33 13.11 27.11
N LEU A 11 15.92 13.45 28.32
CA LEU A 11 15.63 14.84 28.70
C LEU A 11 16.91 15.51 29.22
N HIS A 12 17.36 16.56 28.56
CA HIS A 12 18.50 17.38 28.97
C HIS A 12 18.17 18.86 28.81
N SER A 13 18.32 19.64 29.89
CA SER A 13 18.03 21.10 29.88
C SER A 13 16.67 21.44 29.25
N ASP A 14 15.63 20.74 29.69
CA ASP A 14 14.23 20.85 29.21
C ASP A 14 14.02 20.56 27.71
N ARG A 15 15.00 19.92 27.06
CA ARG A 15 14.90 19.48 25.67
C ARG A 15 15.03 17.97 25.55
N LEU A 16 14.25 17.40 24.65
CA LEU A 16 14.29 15.99 24.29
C LEU A 16 15.39 15.75 23.26
N HIS A 17 16.20 14.74 23.54
CA HIS A 17 17.27 14.28 22.68
C HIS A 17 17.05 12.81 22.32
N LEU A 18 17.49 12.43 21.13
CA LEU A 18 17.64 11.05 20.69
C LEU A 18 19.11 10.83 20.35
N ARG A 19 19.78 9.94 21.09
CA ARG A 19 21.21 9.60 20.86
C ARG A 19 22.10 10.86 20.86
N GLY A 20 21.82 11.80 21.76
CA GLY A 20 22.57 13.04 21.94
C GLY A 20 22.18 14.19 20.99
N GLN A 21 21.37 13.97 19.96
CA GLN A 21 20.88 15.02 19.07
C GLN A 21 19.50 15.51 19.50
N LEU A 22 19.18 16.79 19.25
CA LEU A 22 17.83 17.30 19.49
C LEU A 22 16.82 16.47 18.69
N PHE A 23 15.73 16.09 19.34
CA PHE A 23 14.68 15.31 18.71
C PHE A 23 13.64 16.22 18.04
N ASP A 24 13.31 15.89 16.79
CA ASP A 24 12.23 16.48 16.02
C ASP A 24 11.29 15.35 15.54
N GLY A 25 10.02 15.41 15.93
CA GLY A 25 9.07 14.35 15.60
C GLY A 25 7.83 14.31 16.49
N ILE A 26 7.31 13.10 16.74
CA ILE A 26 6.20 12.86 17.65
C ILE A 26 6.68 11.98 18.80
N ALA A 27 6.41 12.41 20.04
CA ALA A 27 6.67 11.61 21.23
C ALA A 27 5.36 11.12 21.85
N TYR A 28 5.29 9.85 22.24
CA TYR A 28 4.11 9.21 22.84
C TYR A 28 4.37 8.90 24.31
N GLU A 29 3.53 9.42 25.20
CA GLU A 29 3.58 9.06 26.61
C GLU A 29 2.77 7.78 26.84
N VAL A 30 3.46 6.75 27.32
CA VAL A 30 2.87 5.45 27.64
C VAL A 30 2.93 5.25 29.15
N ARG A 31 1.79 4.92 29.77
CA ARG A 31 1.69 4.60 31.20
C ARG A 31 1.04 3.23 31.33
N ALA A 32 1.78 2.28 31.87
CA ALA A 32 1.41 0.85 31.88
C ALA A 32 1.06 0.38 30.45
N ASP A 33 -0.19 0.03 30.20
CA ASP A 33 -0.73 -0.44 28.93
C ASP A 33 -1.41 0.66 28.09
N ARG A 34 -1.44 1.90 28.56
CA ARG A 34 -2.17 3.01 27.90
C ARG A 34 -1.25 4.02 27.27
N VAL A 35 -1.65 4.51 26.10
CA VAL A 35 -1.03 5.68 25.46
C VAL A 35 -1.84 6.92 25.87
N VAL A 36 -1.29 7.74 26.76
CA VAL A 36 -2.06 8.79 27.46
C VAL A 36 -1.92 10.17 26.83
N ALA A 37 -0.86 10.40 26.05
CA ALA A 37 -0.64 11.64 25.32
C ALA A 37 0.28 11.40 24.11
N ASN A 38 0.19 12.28 23.12
CA ASN A 38 1.25 12.51 22.15
C ASN A 38 1.67 13.99 22.17
N PHE A 39 2.90 14.27 21.74
CA PHE A 39 3.46 15.61 21.68
C PHE A 39 4.14 15.80 20.34
N ARG A 40 3.88 16.91 19.65
CA ARG A 40 4.80 17.35 18.59
C ARG A 40 6.05 17.85 19.28
N VAL A 41 7.21 17.44 18.80
CA VAL A 41 8.50 17.89 19.32
C VAL A 41 9.23 18.63 18.23
N ALA A 42 9.59 19.88 18.51
CA ALA A 42 10.35 20.74 17.61
C ALA A 42 11.56 21.34 18.36
N GLY A 43 12.77 21.14 17.84
CA GLY A 43 14.01 21.54 18.49
C GLY A 43 14.17 20.96 19.91
N GLY A 44 13.65 19.75 20.15
CA GLY A 44 13.58 19.09 21.45
C GLY A 44 12.48 19.61 22.40
N VAL A 45 11.72 20.64 22.04
CA VAL A 45 10.66 21.19 22.89
C VAL A 45 9.35 20.47 22.60
N ARG A 46 8.68 20.00 23.67
CA ARG A 46 7.33 19.44 23.58
C ARG A 46 6.31 20.56 23.35
N GLU A 47 5.63 20.49 22.22
CA GLU A 47 4.49 21.32 21.88
C GLU A 47 3.19 20.55 22.16
N GLY A 48 2.05 21.14 21.81
CA GLY A 48 0.74 20.50 21.93
C GLY A 48 0.64 19.14 21.23
N PRO A 49 -0.56 18.50 21.25
CA PRO A 49 -0.72 17.20 20.63
C PRO A 49 -0.33 17.22 19.15
N ALA A 50 0.37 16.18 18.70
CA ALA A 50 1.00 16.17 17.38
C ALA A 50 0.02 16.04 16.20
N GLU A 51 -1.21 15.61 16.50
CA GLU A 51 -2.27 15.28 15.55
C GLU A 51 -3.63 15.61 16.20
N VAL A 52 -4.74 15.29 15.55
CA VAL A 52 -6.09 15.41 16.13
C VAL A 52 -6.26 14.37 17.25
N TRP A 53 -5.63 14.63 18.39
CA TRP A 53 -5.71 13.80 19.59
C TRP A 53 -7.11 13.94 20.19
N ALA A 54 -8.01 13.05 19.79
CA ALA A 54 -9.33 12.97 20.40
C ALA A 54 -9.19 12.33 21.81
N ALA A 55 -8.97 13.15 22.84
CA ALA A 55 -8.69 12.70 24.21
C ALA A 55 -9.76 11.74 24.79
N ARG A 56 -10.98 11.77 24.27
CA ARG A 56 -12.09 10.88 24.68
C ARG A 56 -11.99 9.45 24.16
N ARG A 57 -11.18 9.19 23.14
CA ARG A 57 -11.00 7.83 22.61
C ARG A 57 -9.98 7.05 23.45
N PRO A 58 -10.32 5.84 23.93
CA PRO A 58 -9.37 5.03 24.68
C PRO A 58 -8.22 4.58 23.76
N ARG A 59 -7.01 4.51 24.32
CA ARG A 59 -5.78 4.20 23.60
C ARG A 59 -4.91 3.25 24.39
N VAL A 60 -4.50 2.15 23.77
CA VAL A 60 -3.78 1.06 24.44
C VAL A 60 -2.62 0.54 23.60
N LEU A 61 -1.74 -0.25 24.21
CA LEU A 61 -0.74 -1.01 23.46
C LEU A 61 -1.41 -2.22 22.79
N PHE A 62 -1.05 -2.49 21.54
CA PHE A 62 -1.61 -3.59 20.74
C PHE A 62 -1.52 -4.93 21.47
N GLN A 63 -0.38 -5.23 22.11
CA GLN A 63 -0.16 -6.48 22.84
C GLN A 63 -1.09 -6.71 24.05
N THR A 64 -1.90 -5.73 24.44
CA THR A 64 -2.89 -5.87 25.53
C THR A 64 -4.27 -6.28 25.05
N LEU A 65 -4.48 -6.30 23.74
CA LEU A 65 -5.71 -6.73 23.12
C LEU A 65 -5.68 -8.22 22.82
N THR A 66 -6.84 -8.86 22.99
CA THR A 66 -7.07 -10.23 22.54
C THR A 66 -7.98 -10.20 21.31
N PHE A 67 -7.59 -10.93 20.27
CA PHE A 67 -8.34 -11.07 19.03
C PHE A 67 -8.99 -12.47 18.94
N PRO A 68 -10.24 -12.58 18.44
CA PRO A 68 -10.99 -13.84 18.39
C PRO A 68 -10.36 -14.96 17.54
N SER A 69 -9.77 -14.64 16.39
CA SER A 69 -9.24 -15.64 15.45
C SER A 69 -7.93 -16.28 15.92
N GLY A 70 -7.18 -15.63 16.80
CA GLY A 70 -5.82 -16.04 17.14
C GLY A 70 -4.84 -15.94 15.96
N GLU A 71 -5.23 -15.33 14.84
CA GLU A 71 -4.36 -15.07 13.69
C GLU A 71 -3.46 -13.86 13.95
N GLU A 72 -2.26 -13.85 13.36
CA GLU A 72 -1.24 -12.78 13.53
C GLU A 72 -1.71 -11.39 13.04
N VAL A 73 -2.75 -11.34 12.19
CA VAL A 73 -3.31 -10.09 11.65
C VAL A 73 -4.84 -10.16 11.67
N PRO A 74 -5.52 -9.52 12.64
CA PRO A 74 -6.97 -9.57 12.75
C PRO A 74 -7.64 -8.78 11.62
N GLU A 75 -8.70 -9.36 11.06
CA GLU A 75 -9.64 -8.64 10.20
C GLU A 75 -10.20 -7.41 10.95
N PRO A 76 -10.37 -6.25 10.30
CA PRO A 76 -10.79 -5.00 10.97
C PRO A 76 -12.18 -5.07 11.62
N THR A 77 -12.96 -6.10 11.26
CA THR A 77 -14.29 -6.40 11.78
C THR A 77 -14.25 -7.24 13.06
N GLU A 78 -13.07 -7.74 13.46
CA GLU A 78 -12.93 -8.47 14.70
C GLU A 78 -13.04 -7.53 15.91
N HIS A 79 -13.95 -7.88 16.82
CA HIS A 79 -14.11 -7.17 18.07
C HIS A 79 -12.95 -7.52 19.01
N ALA A 80 -11.85 -6.78 18.88
CA ALA A 80 -10.76 -6.82 19.85
C ALA A 80 -11.31 -6.63 21.26
N THR A 81 -10.77 -7.39 22.22
CA THR A 81 -11.16 -7.26 23.62
C THR A 81 -9.98 -6.81 24.48
N LEU A 82 -10.26 -5.97 25.46
CA LEU A 82 -9.33 -5.61 26.53
C LEU A 82 -9.87 -6.25 27.82
N ASN A 83 -9.12 -7.20 28.38
CA ASN A 83 -9.54 -7.97 29.56
C ASN A 83 -10.94 -8.58 29.43
N GLY A 84 -11.25 -9.15 28.25
CA GLY A 84 -12.54 -9.77 27.95
C GLY A 84 -13.69 -8.80 27.64
N THR A 85 -13.46 -7.49 27.63
CA THR A 85 -14.47 -6.48 27.26
C THR A 85 -14.20 -5.94 25.86
N PRO A 86 -15.21 -5.78 24.98
CA PRO A 86 -15.03 -5.17 23.67
C PRO A 86 -14.31 -3.82 23.75
N PHE A 87 -13.27 -3.67 22.95
CA PHE A 87 -12.45 -2.46 22.89
C PHE A 87 -12.79 -1.66 21.64
N HIS A 88 -13.11 -0.39 21.83
CA HIS A 88 -13.41 0.56 20.76
C HIS A 88 -12.52 1.78 20.92
N GLY A 89 -11.36 1.77 20.27
CA GLY A 89 -10.31 2.76 20.49
C GLY A 89 -9.24 2.72 19.43
N VAL A 90 -8.06 3.22 19.78
CA VAL A 90 -6.86 3.13 18.93
C VAL A 90 -5.81 2.31 19.66
N SER A 91 -5.16 1.39 18.97
CA SER A 91 -4.05 0.62 19.52
C SER A 91 -2.74 0.98 18.84
N TYR A 92 -1.65 0.85 19.60
CA TYR A 92 -0.30 1.21 19.16
C TYR A 92 0.67 0.06 19.40
N SER A 93 1.55 -0.21 18.43
CA SER A 93 2.69 -1.09 18.62
C SER A 93 3.99 -0.29 18.48
N PHE A 94 4.93 -0.52 19.40
CA PHE A 94 6.23 0.13 19.40
C PHE A 94 7.34 -0.94 19.36
N ASP A 95 8.41 -0.63 18.66
CA ASP A 95 9.64 -1.39 18.65
C ASP A 95 10.24 -1.40 20.08
N PRO A 96 10.43 -2.57 20.71
CA PRO A 96 10.89 -2.63 22.10
C PRO A 96 12.36 -2.21 22.28
N ALA A 97 13.17 -2.26 21.22
CA ALA A 97 14.59 -1.91 21.28
C ALA A 97 14.83 -0.41 21.08
N THR A 98 14.03 0.22 20.22
CA THR A 98 14.22 1.63 19.82
C THR A 98 13.15 2.58 20.34
N GLY A 99 12.00 2.05 20.75
CA GLY A 99 10.81 2.83 21.10
C GLY A 99 10.07 3.41 19.89
N SER A 100 10.46 3.05 18.66
CA SER A 100 9.85 3.57 17.42
C SER A 100 8.41 3.07 17.27
N LEU A 101 7.49 3.94 16.87
CA LEU A 101 6.13 3.51 16.55
C LEU A 101 6.17 2.65 15.28
N LEU A 102 5.63 1.45 15.36
CA LEU A 102 5.56 0.50 14.25
C LEU A 102 4.15 0.40 13.66
N GLN A 103 3.11 0.54 14.48
CA GLN A 103 1.72 0.39 14.04
C GLN A 103 0.76 1.26 14.85
N GLU A 104 -0.24 1.81 14.17
CA GLU A 104 -1.43 2.47 14.72
C GLU A 104 -2.67 1.83 14.08
N LEU A 105 -3.56 1.26 14.89
CA LEU A 105 -4.77 0.58 14.42
C LEU A 105 -6.00 1.21 15.06
N ASP A 106 -6.91 1.71 14.21
CA ASP A 106 -8.19 2.24 14.64
C ASP A 106 -9.25 1.14 14.66
N LEU A 107 -9.73 0.81 15.86
CA LEU A 107 -10.66 -0.29 16.13
C LEU A 107 -12.09 0.23 16.38
N HIS A 108 -12.47 1.36 15.78
CA HIS A 108 -13.86 1.81 15.85
C HIS A 108 -14.76 0.90 15.01
N PRO A 109 -15.84 0.33 15.58
CA PRO A 109 -16.59 -0.76 14.96
C PRO A 109 -17.38 -0.38 13.71
N THR A 110 -17.68 0.90 13.52
CA THR A 110 -18.53 1.38 12.40
C THR A 110 -17.92 2.49 11.56
N ARG A 111 -16.83 3.09 12.02
CA ARG A 111 -16.17 4.26 11.41
C ARG A 111 -14.69 4.27 11.82
N PRO A 112 -13.94 3.20 11.54
CA PRO A 112 -12.52 3.17 11.83
C PRO A 112 -11.82 4.22 10.97
N GLY A 113 -10.99 5.06 11.58
CA GLY A 113 -10.03 5.86 10.84
C GLY A 113 -8.98 4.98 10.14
N PRO A 114 -8.05 5.62 9.40
CA PRO A 114 -6.98 4.91 8.74
C PRO A 114 -6.10 4.18 9.76
N SER A 115 -5.65 2.98 9.40
CA SER A 115 -4.62 2.25 10.13
C SER A 115 -3.31 2.32 9.40
N ARG A 116 -2.21 2.41 10.15
CA ARG A 116 -0.91 2.78 9.61
C ARG A 116 0.18 1.92 10.19
N GLU A 117 1.19 1.68 9.36
CA GLU A 117 2.43 1.03 9.73
C GLU A 117 3.62 1.89 9.31
N TRP A 118 4.70 1.79 10.07
CA TRP A 118 5.95 2.48 9.81
C TRP A 118 7.13 1.52 9.93
N PHE A 119 8.16 1.80 9.12
CA PHE A 119 9.48 1.21 9.34
C PHE A 119 10.10 1.74 10.64
N PRO A 120 11.06 1.02 11.26
CA PRO A 120 11.80 1.53 12.42
C PRO A 120 12.49 2.90 12.18
N SER A 121 12.77 3.27 10.93
CA SER A 121 13.27 4.60 10.57
C SER A 121 12.23 5.73 10.76
N GLY A 122 10.95 5.39 10.95
CA GLY A 122 9.82 6.31 11.01
C GLY A 122 9.22 6.67 9.64
N ARG A 123 9.69 6.03 8.56
CA ARG A 123 9.08 6.19 7.23
C ARG A 123 7.77 5.38 7.13
N PRO A 124 6.76 5.86 6.39
CA PRO A 124 5.53 5.10 6.15
C PRO A 124 5.85 3.76 5.51
N LYS A 125 5.16 2.71 5.94
CA LYS A 125 5.26 1.34 5.42
C LYS A 125 3.95 0.91 4.77
N ALA A 126 2.83 1.12 5.45
CA ALA A 126 1.51 0.83 4.91
C ALA A 126 0.45 1.75 5.53
N GLU A 127 -0.61 2.01 4.79
CA GLU A 127 -1.81 2.69 5.25
C GLU A 127 -3.03 1.97 4.67
N ILE A 128 -4.06 1.79 5.50
CA ILE A 128 -5.36 1.27 5.08
C ILE A 128 -6.40 2.28 5.51
N ASP A 129 -6.99 2.98 4.56
CA ASP A 129 -8.10 3.91 4.79
C ASP A 129 -9.43 3.17 4.65
N ARG A 130 -10.08 2.97 5.80
CA ARG A 130 -11.38 2.29 5.94
C ARG A 130 -12.53 3.28 6.14
N ALA A 131 -12.27 4.58 6.12
CA ALA A 131 -13.23 5.65 6.39
C ALA A 131 -13.64 6.45 5.16
N ARG A 132 -13.47 5.89 3.96
CA ARG A 132 -13.79 6.61 2.74
C ARG A 132 -15.28 7.00 2.71
N PRO A 133 -15.63 8.21 2.22
CA PRO A 133 -17.02 8.68 2.20
C PRO A 133 -18.00 7.76 1.47
N ASP A 134 -17.50 6.97 0.52
CA ASP A 134 -18.27 6.01 -0.28
C ASP A 134 -18.37 4.62 0.36
N GLY A 135 -17.75 4.40 1.52
CA GLY A 135 -17.73 3.12 2.23
C GLY A 135 -16.73 2.10 1.67
N THR A 136 -15.90 2.49 0.70
CA THR A 136 -14.84 1.63 0.18
C THR A 136 -13.59 1.65 1.07
N THR A 137 -12.71 0.67 0.88
CA THR A 137 -11.39 0.64 1.51
C THR A 137 -10.33 0.86 0.46
N GLU A 138 -9.29 1.62 0.80
CA GLU A 138 -8.05 1.66 0.04
C GLU A 138 -6.88 1.29 0.92
N SER A 139 -5.92 0.60 0.34
CA SER A 139 -4.63 0.35 0.96
C SER A 139 -3.50 0.84 0.05
N GLU A 140 -2.46 1.36 0.68
CA GLU A 140 -1.20 1.67 0.03
C GLU A 140 -0.06 1.12 0.88
N ALA A 141 0.96 0.56 0.24
CA ALA A 141 2.21 0.19 0.87
C ALA A 141 3.39 0.89 0.19
N TRP A 142 4.47 1.08 0.93
CA TRP A 142 5.67 1.75 0.45
C TRP A 142 6.92 0.97 0.85
N TYR A 143 7.88 0.95 -0.07
CA TYR A 143 9.25 0.62 0.26
C TYR A 143 9.84 1.68 1.19
N GLU A 144 10.83 1.29 1.99
CA GLU A 144 11.48 2.24 2.90
C GLU A 144 12.17 3.41 2.17
N ASN A 145 12.50 3.26 0.88
CA ASN A 145 13.01 4.36 0.08
C ASN A 145 11.96 5.45 -0.24
N GLY A 146 10.68 5.19 0.03
CA GLY A 146 9.55 6.09 -0.19
C GLY A 146 8.79 5.85 -1.50
N GLN A 147 9.26 4.92 -2.35
CA GLN A 147 8.51 4.50 -3.53
C GLN A 147 7.32 3.66 -3.10
N ARG A 148 6.21 3.81 -3.83
CA ARG A 148 5.02 2.97 -3.62
C ARG A 148 5.37 1.52 -3.98
N GLU A 149 4.91 0.60 -3.17
CA GLU A 149 5.03 -0.85 -3.35
C GLU A 149 3.71 -1.42 -3.87
N THR A 150 2.59 -1.08 -3.21
CA THR A 150 1.25 -1.45 -3.68
C THR A 150 0.27 -0.30 -3.58
N TYR A 151 -0.77 -0.38 -4.39
CA TYR A 151 -1.98 0.44 -4.31
C TYR A 151 -3.16 -0.49 -4.59
N GLU A 152 -4.11 -0.55 -3.66
CA GLU A 152 -5.31 -1.38 -3.80
C GLU A 152 -6.56 -0.58 -3.48
N SER A 153 -7.55 -0.66 -4.36
CA SER A 153 -8.91 -0.20 -4.17
C SER A 153 -9.88 -1.37 -4.36
N LEU A 154 -11.18 -1.11 -4.34
CA LEU A 154 -12.21 -2.14 -4.54
C LEU A 154 -12.05 -2.88 -5.88
N ASP A 155 -11.66 -2.16 -6.93
CA ASP A 155 -11.68 -2.65 -8.30
C ASP A 155 -10.28 -2.76 -8.93
N LEU A 156 -9.25 -2.34 -8.20
CA LEU A 156 -7.90 -2.18 -8.74
C LEU A 156 -6.84 -2.61 -7.73
N ASP A 157 -5.84 -3.34 -8.21
CA ASP A 157 -4.63 -3.69 -7.46
C ASP A 157 -3.42 -3.44 -8.36
N ALA A 158 -2.49 -2.62 -7.91
CA ALA A 158 -1.26 -2.30 -8.62
C ALA A 158 -0.03 -2.54 -7.74
N GLY A 159 0.93 -3.30 -8.26
CA GLY A 159 2.21 -3.59 -7.61
C GLY A 159 3.38 -2.96 -8.36
N TYR A 160 4.34 -2.45 -7.61
CA TYR A 160 5.46 -1.67 -8.10
C TYR A 160 6.80 -2.23 -7.60
N THR A 161 7.86 -1.98 -8.36
CA THR A 161 9.23 -2.27 -7.99
C THR A 161 9.82 -1.18 -7.08
N PRO A 162 10.94 -1.46 -6.38
CA PRO A 162 11.61 -0.44 -5.55
C PRO A 162 12.08 0.81 -6.32
N ASP A 163 12.25 0.74 -7.63
CA ASP A 163 12.57 1.90 -8.49
C ASP A 163 11.33 2.61 -9.05
N GLY A 164 10.13 2.24 -8.59
CA GLY A 164 8.87 2.92 -8.89
C GLY A 164 8.21 2.50 -10.20
N ARG A 165 8.56 1.32 -10.73
CA ARG A 165 8.00 0.80 -11.98
C ARG A 165 6.86 -0.18 -11.73
N LEU A 166 5.78 -0.04 -12.47
CA LEU A 166 4.63 -0.94 -12.46
C LEU A 166 5.04 -2.34 -12.92
N ARG A 167 4.79 -3.33 -12.07
CA ARG A 167 5.06 -4.75 -12.34
C ARG A 167 3.77 -5.55 -12.47
N THR A 168 2.75 -5.24 -11.67
CA THR A 168 1.45 -5.89 -11.72
C THR A 168 0.34 -4.86 -11.78
N LEU A 169 -0.68 -5.10 -12.59
CA LEU A 169 -1.91 -4.33 -12.60
C LEU A 169 -3.10 -5.27 -12.80
N ARG A 170 -3.93 -5.39 -11.78
CA ARG A 170 -5.23 -6.04 -11.84
C ARG A 170 -6.33 -4.99 -11.85
N VAL A 171 -7.27 -5.11 -12.78
CA VAL A 171 -8.46 -4.26 -12.84
C VAL A 171 -9.69 -5.12 -13.06
N GLU A 172 -10.58 -5.19 -12.08
CA GLU A 172 -11.74 -6.09 -12.10
C GLU A 172 -12.90 -5.57 -12.96
N CYS A 173 -13.19 -4.28 -12.87
CA CYS A 173 -14.23 -3.63 -13.67
C CYS A 173 -13.65 -2.48 -14.50
N ASP A 174 -14.42 -1.97 -15.45
CA ASP A 174 -14.04 -0.76 -16.18
C ASP A 174 -14.06 0.43 -15.21
N CYS A 175 -12.91 0.72 -14.60
CA CYS A 175 -12.75 1.84 -13.70
C CYS A 175 -12.74 3.12 -14.54
N ALA A 176 -13.90 3.76 -14.63
CA ALA A 176 -14.05 5.06 -15.29
C ALA A 176 -13.20 6.11 -14.56
N ASP A 177 -11.96 6.25 -15.01
CA ASP A 177 -11.02 7.36 -14.95
C ASP A 177 -10.56 7.94 -13.59
N GLY A 178 -11.10 7.51 -12.44
CA GLY A 178 -10.62 8.00 -11.13
C GLY A 178 -9.36 7.29 -10.62
N ASP A 179 -9.43 5.97 -10.51
CA ASP A 179 -8.37 5.18 -9.86
C ASP A 179 -7.12 5.02 -10.73
N LEU A 180 -7.29 4.92 -12.06
CA LEU A 180 -6.18 4.84 -13.00
C LEU A 180 -5.29 6.09 -12.99
N ASP A 181 -5.85 7.27 -12.70
CA ASP A 181 -5.11 8.52 -12.64
C ASP A 181 -4.14 8.58 -11.45
N ARG A 182 -4.30 7.69 -10.46
CA ARG A 182 -3.40 7.56 -9.31
C ARG A 182 -2.21 6.64 -9.57
N LEU A 183 -2.15 6.00 -10.75
CA LEU A 183 -1.10 5.06 -11.10
C LEU A 183 0.04 5.72 -11.87
N SER A 184 1.25 5.20 -11.66
CA SER A 184 2.39 5.46 -12.54
C SER A 184 2.45 4.34 -13.58
N PHE A 185 2.38 4.69 -14.86
CA PHE A 185 2.42 3.72 -15.96
C PHE A 185 3.83 3.44 -16.48
N SER A 186 4.89 3.87 -15.78
CA SER A 186 6.25 3.43 -16.10
C SER A 186 6.40 1.95 -15.70
N ALA A 187 6.63 1.06 -16.65
CA ALA A 187 6.64 -0.38 -16.40
C ALA A 187 8.03 -0.98 -16.17
N ASP A 188 8.06 -2.06 -15.39
CA ASP A 188 9.21 -2.92 -15.15
C ASP A 188 9.50 -3.81 -16.38
N SER A 189 10.64 -4.50 -16.39
CA SER A 189 10.94 -5.46 -17.46
C SER A 189 9.95 -6.63 -17.50
N VAL A 190 9.27 -6.89 -16.39
CA VAL A 190 8.17 -7.85 -16.29
C VAL A 190 6.89 -7.09 -15.95
N LEU A 191 5.87 -7.22 -16.80
CA LEU A 191 4.56 -6.60 -16.58
C LEU A 191 3.46 -7.66 -16.71
N ASP A 192 2.70 -7.85 -15.64
CA ASP A 192 1.54 -8.74 -15.61
C ASP A 192 0.25 -7.91 -15.51
N LEU A 193 -0.63 -8.04 -16.51
CA LEU A 193 -1.95 -7.38 -16.56
C LEU A 193 -3.06 -8.42 -16.41
N ASP A 194 -3.96 -8.22 -15.45
CA ASP A 194 -5.06 -9.14 -15.14
C ASP A 194 -6.42 -8.42 -15.03
N GLY A 195 -7.46 -9.07 -15.52
CA GLY A 195 -8.84 -8.69 -15.23
C GLY A 195 -9.55 -7.91 -16.33
N LEU A 196 -10.89 -7.98 -16.29
CA LEU A 196 -11.75 -7.54 -17.38
C LEU A 196 -11.77 -6.01 -17.55
N GLY A 197 -11.37 -5.27 -16.51
CA GLY A 197 -11.14 -3.84 -16.56
C GLY A 197 -9.89 -3.42 -17.34
N VAL A 198 -8.99 -4.36 -17.65
CA VAL A 198 -7.89 -4.11 -18.57
C VAL A 198 -8.44 -4.05 -20.00
N THR A 199 -8.75 -2.83 -20.44
CA THR A 199 -9.30 -2.49 -21.75
C THR A 199 -8.26 -1.84 -22.65
N ASP A 200 -8.64 -1.52 -23.89
CA ASP A 200 -7.80 -0.75 -24.82
C ASP A 200 -7.36 0.61 -24.23
N THR A 201 -8.18 1.22 -23.37
CA THR A 201 -7.86 2.47 -22.65
C THR A 201 -6.68 2.28 -21.70
N VAL A 202 -6.65 1.18 -20.95
CA VAL A 202 -5.51 0.84 -20.07
C VAL A 202 -4.26 0.58 -20.93
N VAL A 203 -4.41 -0.13 -22.04
CA VAL A 203 -3.31 -0.39 -22.98
C VAL A 203 -2.77 0.90 -23.62
N GLU A 204 -3.61 1.91 -23.86
CA GLU A 204 -3.15 3.22 -24.34
C GLU A 204 -2.24 3.92 -23.34
N ARG A 205 -2.55 3.84 -22.04
CA ARG A 205 -1.69 4.40 -20.98
C ARG A 205 -0.37 3.64 -20.83
N LEU A 206 -0.37 2.35 -21.21
CA LEU A 206 0.80 1.47 -21.26
C LEU A 206 1.50 1.47 -22.62
N ALA A 207 1.09 2.29 -23.60
CA ALA A 207 1.67 2.22 -24.94
C ALA A 207 3.11 2.77 -24.95
N GLY A 208 4.00 2.08 -25.66
CA GLY A 208 5.37 2.55 -25.88
C GLY A 208 6.32 2.33 -24.71
N LEU A 209 6.11 1.28 -23.90
CA LEU A 209 7.02 0.87 -22.83
C LEU A 209 8.26 0.18 -23.42
N PRO A 210 9.41 0.87 -23.58
CA PRO A 210 10.53 0.32 -24.33
C PRO A 210 11.33 -0.71 -23.52
N HIS A 211 11.06 -0.81 -22.21
CA HIS A 211 11.82 -1.62 -21.27
C HIS A 211 11.15 -2.95 -20.91
N VAL A 212 9.89 -3.18 -21.33
CA VAL A 212 9.19 -4.44 -21.02
C VAL A 212 9.76 -5.55 -21.89
N GLU A 213 10.21 -6.61 -21.24
CA GLU A 213 10.79 -7.81 -21.85
C GLU A 213 9.84 -9.01 -21.73
N ASP A 214 9.06 -9.10 -20.65
CA ASP A 214 8.07 -10.15 -20.38
C ASP A 214 6.71 -9.52 -20.08
N LEU A 215 5.73 -9.75 -20.95
CA LEU A 215 4.37 -9.24 -20.79
C LEU A 215 3.38 -10.40 -20.67
N GLU A 216 2.58 -10.43 -19.62
CA GLU A 216 1.40 -11.29 -19.52
C GLU A 216 0.10 -10.50 -19.60
N LEU A 217 -0.80 -10.94 -20.49
CA LEU A 217 -2.20 -10.52 -20.52
C LEU A 217 -3.08 -11.70 -20.07
N ARG A 218 -3.74 -11.55 -18.92
CA ARG A 218 -4.61 -12.57 -18.36
C ARG A 218 -6.02 -12.03 -18.19
N ARG A 219 -7.04 -12.76 -18.68
CA ARG A 219 -8.46 -12.43 -18.43
C ARG A 219 -8.78 -10.95 -18.75
N THR A 220 -8.20 -10.40 -19.81
CA THR A 220 -8.38 -9.00 -20.19
C THR A 220 -9.54 -8.82 -21.16
N ASN A 221 -10.02 -7.58 -21.29
CA ASN A 221 -11.00 -7.18 -22.30
C ASN A 221 -10.35 -6.34 -23.43
N VAL A 222 -9.03 -6.49 -23.61
CA VAL A 222 -8.25 -5.89 -24.70
C VAL A 222 -8.72 -6.43 -26.05
N SER A 223 -9.02 -5.56 -27.01
CA SER A 223 -9.44 -5.94 -28.36
C SER A 223 -8.24 -6.32 -29.23
N ALA A 224 -8.48 -6.94 -30.40
CA ALA A 224 -7.42 -7.17 -31.39
C ALA A 224 -6.69 -5.87 -31.83
N PRO A 225 -7.40 -4.75 -32.11
CA PRO A 225 -6.75 -3.43 -32.28
C PRO A 225 -5.92 -2.96 -31.09
N GLY A 226 -6.41 -3.14 -29.86
CA GLY A 226 -5.67 -2.78 -28.65
C GLY A 226 -4.39 -3.60 -28.50
N LEU A 227 -4.48 -4.91 -28.70
CA LEU A 227 -3.36 -5.85 -28.68
C LEU A 227 -2.23 -5.42 -29.62
N MET A 228 -2.58 -4.90 -30.81
CA MET A 228 -1.61 -4.43 -31.80
C MET A 228 -0.70 -3.31 -31.29
N ARG A 229 -1.07 -2.58 -30.23
CA ARG A 229 -0.23 -1.53 -29.64
C ARG A 229 1.05 -2.06 -29.02
N PHE A 230 1.04 -3.29 -28.51
CA PHE A 230 2.25 -3.93 -27.96
C PHE A 230 3.32 -4.23 -29.03
N SER A 231 2.98 -4.13 -30.33
CA SER A 231 3.98 -4.26 -31.40
C SER A 231 5.04 -3.15 -31.40
N ALA A 232 4.84 -2.06 -30.65
CA ALA A 232 5.83 -1.01 -30.44
C ALA A 232 6.80 -1.29 -29.28
N CYS A 233 6.54 -2.32 -28.45
CA CYS A 233 7.40 -2.73 -27.34
C CYS A 233 8.53 -3.61 -27.87
N LEU A 234 9.49 -3.00 -28.57
CA LEU A 234 10.58 -3.71 -29.27
C LEU A 234 11.51 -4.52 -28.35
N GLY A 235 11.48 -4.26 -27.04
CA GLY A 235 12.20 -5.02 -26.02
C GLY A 235 11.55 -6.36 -25.65
N LEU A 236 10.31 -6.63 -26.08
CA LEU A 236 9.59 -7.86 -25.70
C LEU A 236 10.31 -9.11 -26.21
N THR A 237 10.64 -10.00 -25.29
CA THR A 237 11.22 -11.32 -25.54
C THR A 237 10.27 -12.45 -25.18
N ARG A 238 9.32 -12.20 -24.26
CA ARG A 238 8.27 -13.14 -23.89
C ARG A 238 6.90 -12.45 -23.88
N PHE A 239 5.95 -13.05 -24.57
CA PHE A 239 4.57 -12.59 -24.57
C PHE A 239 3.64 -13.73 -24.18
N ARG A 240 2.91 -13.57 -23.08
CA ARG A 240 2.01 -14.57 -22.52
C ARG A 240 0.58 -14.06 -22.61
N VAL A 241 -0.31 -14.89 -23.14
CA VAL A 241 -1.75 -14.58 -23.21
C VAL A 241 -2.55 -15.75 -22.67
N ARG A 242 -3.44 -15.49 -21.71
CA ARG A 242 -4.23 -16.53 -21.03
C ARG A 242 -5.66 -16.05 -20.79
N ARG A 243 -6.67 -16.88 -21.10
CA ARG A 243 -8.08 -16.59 -20.81
C ARG A 243 -8.59 -15.26 -21.40
N ASN A 244 -8.12 -14.86 -22.58
CA ASN A 244 -8.60 -13.67 -23.27
C ASN A 244 -9.63 -14.07 -24.34
N ALA A 245 -10.78 -13.40 -24.38
CA ALA A 245 -11.89 -13.76 -25.28
C ALA A 245 -12.04 -12.82 -26.49
N ARG A 246 -11.29 -11.70 -26.53
CA ARG A 246 -11.48 -10.60 -27.48
C ARG A 246 -10.51 -10.60 -28.67
N PHE A 247 -9.57 -11.53 -28.69
CA PHE A 247 -8.62 -11.75 -29.79
C PHE A 247 -8.25 -13.23 -29.91
N GLY A 248 -7.81 -13.64 -31.09
CA GLY A 248 -7.41 -15.01 -31.41
C GLY A 248 -5.92 -15.16 -31.71
N GLU A 249 -5.50 -16.37 -32.10
CA GLU A 249 -4.06 -16.64 -32.34
C GLU A 249 -3.51 -15.83 -33.50
N VAL A 250 -4.36 -15.53 -34.48
CA VAL A 250 -3.99 -14.71 -35.65
C VAL A 250 -3.58 -13.31 -35.20
N ASP A 251 -4.30 -12.72 -34.26
CA ASP A 251 -3.99 -11.38 -33.75
C ASP A 251 -2.66 -11.37 -32.99
N VAL A 252 -2.41 -12.39 -32.16
CA VAL A 252 -1.12 -12.55 -31.46
C VAL A 252 0.02 -12.70 -32.47
N ARG A 253 -0.15 -13.54 -33.51
CA ARG A 253 0.85 -13.69 -34.57
C ARG A 253 1.12 -12.38 -35.33
N ASN A 254 0.10 -11.55 -35.54
CA ASN A 254 0.25 -10.24 -36.16
C ASN A 254 1.11 -9.28 -35.31
N VAL A 255 1.01 -9.36 -33.98
CA VAL A 255 1.90 -8.63 -33.07
C VAL A 255 3.33 -9.14 -33.19
N LEU A 256 3.53 -10.47 -33.11
CA LEU A 256 4.86 -11.09 -33.16
C LEU A 256 5.58 -10.89 -34.49
N ALA A 257 4.86 -10.73 -35.61
CA ALA A 257 5.45 -10.40 -36.90
C ALA A 257 6.25 -9.09 -36.88
N ARG A 258 5.98 -8.20 -35.92
CA ARG A 258 6.70 -6.95 -35.68
C ARG A 258 7.73 -7.05 -34.55
N LEU A 259 7.76 -8.16 -33.83
CA LEU A 259 8.63 -8.44 -32.70
C LEU A 259 9.39 -9.76 -32.94
N PRO A 260 10.34 -9.80 -33.90
CA PRO A 260 10.95 -11.04 -34.37
C PRO A 260 11.74 -11.82 -33.32
N ASN A 261 12.09 -11.18 -32.19
CA ASN A 261 12.80 -11.80 -31.07
C ASN A 261 11.86 -12.21 -29.93
N CYS A 262 10.55 -11.98 -30.05
CA CYS A 262 9.57 -12.28 -29.03
C CYS A 262 9.03 -13.70 -29.18
N GLN A 263 9.07 -14.47 -28.10
CA GLN A 263 8.48 -15.79 -28.01
C GLN A 263 7.09 -15.69 -27.38
N TRP A 264 6.11 -16.33 -28.02
CA TRP A 264 4.79 -16.46 -27.45
C TRP A 264 4.68 -17.76 -26.64
N ASP A 265 4.38 -17.60 -25.35
CA ASP A 265 4.08 -18.71 -24.44
C ASP A 265 2.62 -18.61 -23.98
N GLY A 266 1.75 -19.38 -24.63
CA GLY A 266 0.36 -19.44 -24.25
C GLY A 266 -0.39 -20.50 -25.04
N ARG A 267 -1.38 -21.10 -24.39
CA ARG A 267 -2.51 -21.73 -25.09
C ARG A 267 -3.66 -20.75 -24.98
N LEU A 268 -4.30 -20.42 -26.10
CA LEU A 268 -5.60 -19.74 -26.04
C LEU A 268 -6.62 -20.74 -25.52
N ASN A 269 -6.76 -20.80 -24.19
CA ASN A 269 -7.88 -21.40 -23.47
C ASN A 269 -8.36 -20.39 -22.42
#